data_AF-A0A524LPP7-F1
#
_entry.id   AF-A0A524LPP7-F1
#
_cell.length_a   1.000
_cell.length_b   1.000
_cell.length_c   1.000
_cell.angle_alpha   90.00
_cell.angle_beta   90.00
_cell.angle_gamma   90.00
#
_symmetry.space_group_name_H-M   'P 1'
#
loop_
_entity.id
_entity.type
_entity.pdbx_description
1 polymer ?
#
loop_
_entity_poly.entity_id
_entity_poly.type
_entity_poly.pdbx_seq_one_letter_code
_entity_poly.pdbx_strand_id
1 'polypeptide(L)' 'DSMIIFEGKPGVAGIATSPMPKPDAMNKFLKSLDMSFRRDEKSLRPRVNKLESRLDKDQKTTGNFYYKH' A
#
# COMPACT_ATOMS: atom_id res chain seq x y z
N ASP A 1 13.22 -9.19 -4.89
CA ASP A 1 12.32 -8.42 -5.78
C ASP A 1 12.19 -6.97 -5.34
N SER A 2 12.10 -6.07 -6.32
CA SER A 2 11.92 -4.63 -6.16
C SER A 2 10.74 -4.13 -6.99
N MET A 3 10.23 -2.94 -6.65
CA MET A 3 9.13 -2.29 -7.35
C MET A 3 9.47 -0.82 -7.64
N ILE A 4 8.93 -0.28 -8.73
CA ILE A 4 8.97 1.14 -9.09
C ILE A 4 7.55 1.67 -9.02
N ILE A 5 7.35 2.81 -8.36
CA ILE A 5 6.05 3.49 -8.30
C ILE A 5 6.06 4.68 -9.27
N PHE A 6 4.98 4.81 -10.04
CA PHE A 6 4.73 5.99 -10.88
C PHE A 6 3.70 6.89 -10.17
N GLU A 7 4.04 8.17 -10.01
CA GLU A 7 3.18 9.17 -9.37
C GLU A 7 3.15 10.47 -10.18
N GLY A 8 2.10 11.28 -10.04
CA GLY A 8 1.94 12.54 -10.76
C GLY A 8 0.50 12.87 -11.10
N LYS A 9 0.29 13.73 -12.08
CA LYS A 9 -1.04 14.17 -12.54
C LYS A 9 -1.35 13.52 -13.91
N PRO A 10 -2.39 12.68 -14.01
CA PRO A 10 -2.78 12.04 -15.26
C PRO A 10 -2.96 13.04 -16.41
N GLY A 11 -2.39 12.74 -17.57
CA GLY A 11 -2.44 13.60 -18.76
C GLY A 11 -1.60 14.87 -18.69
N VAL A 12 -0.82 15.10 -17.62
CA VAL A 12 0.02 16.30 -17.46
C VAL A 12 1.48 15.94 -17.25
N ALA A 13 1.81 15.24 -16.17
CA ALA A 13 3.20 14.90 -15.83
C ALA A 13 3.25 13.72 -14.86
N GLY A 14 4.33 12.93 -14.92
CA GLY A 14 4.59 11.82 -14.01
C GLY A 14 6.07 11.65 -13.71
N ILE A 15 6.37 11.06 -12.55
CA ILE A 15 7.71 10.69 -12.11
C ILE A 15 7.71 9.21 -11.67
N ALA A 16 8.82 8.53 -11.94
CA ALA A 16 9.07 7.19 -11.45
C ALA A 16 10.05 7.24 -10.26
N THR A 17 9.77 6.49 -9.20
CA THR A 17 10.72 6.33 -8.09
C THR A 17 11.91 5.47 -8.50
N SER A 18 13.02 5.54 -7.76
CA SER A 18 14.03 4.48 -7.79
C SER A 18 13.41 3.13 -7.38
N PRO A 19 13.99 1.98 -7.78
CA PRO A 19 13.53 0.67 -7.32
C PRO A 19 13.58 0.57 -5.80
N MET A 20 12.48 0.12 -5.19
CA MET A 20 12.33 -0.04 -3.73
C MET A 20 11.97 -1.48 -3.36
N PRO A 21 12.28 -1.94 -2.15
CA PRO A 21 11.75 -3.20 -1.64
C PRO A 21 10.22 -3.21 -1.71
N LYS A 22 9.65 -4.34 -2.15
CA LYS A 22 8.20 -4.49 -2.35
C LYS A 22 7.36 -3.94 -1.18
N PRO A 23 7.68 -4.20 0.10
CA PRO A 23 6.83 -3.73 1.18
C PRO A 23 6.85 -2.22 1.37
N ASP A 24 7.99 -1.59 1.11
CA ASP A 24 8.12 -0.14 1.26
C ASP A 24 7.39 0.55 0.10
N ALA A 25 7.55 0.01 -1.12
CA ALA A 25 6.81 0.45 -2.30
C ALA A 25 5.29 0.30 -2.14
N MET A 26 4.83 -0.85 -1.62
CA MET A 26 3.40 -1.09 -1.40
C MET A 26 2.83 -0.21 -0.29
N ASN A 27 3.58 0.06 0.78
CA ASN A 27 3.14 1.01 1.81
C ASN A 27 3.00 2.43 1.23
N LYS A 28 3.98 2.90 0.44
CA LYS A 28 3.88 4.20 -0.24
C LYS A 28 2.68 4.26 -1.20
N PHE A 29 2.51 3.22 -2.03
CA PHE A 29 1.45 3.15 -3.02
C PHE A 29 0.05 3.13 -2.39
N LEU A 30 -0.19 2.24 -1.42
CA LEU A 30 -1.50 2.11 -0.77
C LEU A 30 -1.86 3.36 0.05
N LYS A 31 -0.86 4.00 0.69
CA LYS A 31 -1.05 5.31 1.33
C LYS A 31 -1.53 6.37 0.35
N SER A 32 -0.97 6.41 -0.87
CA SER A 32 -1.39 7.39 -1.90
C SER A 32 -2.84 7.21 -2.36
N LEU A 33 -3.39 6.00 -2.20
CA LEU A 33 -4.77 5.66 -2.52
C LEU A 33 -5.72 5.77 -1.31
N ASP A 34 -5.20 6.11 -0.12
CA ASP A 34 -5.92 6.06 1.16
C ASP A 34 -6.56 4.67 1.45
N MET A 35 -5.84 3.60 1.11
CA MET A 35 -6.29 2.21 1.29
C MET A 35 -5.31 1.43 2.15
N SER A 36 -5.78 0.44 2.91
CA SER A 36 -4.93 -0.49 3.66
C SER A 36 -5.30 -1.95 3.37
N PHE A 37 -4.30 -2.83 3.44
CA PHE A 37 -4.44 -4.26 3.17
C PHE A 37 -4.10 -5.08 4.41
N ARG A 38 -4.88 -6.13 4.65
CA ARG A 38 -4.58 -7.20 5.61
C ARG A 38 -4.20 -8.49 4.90
N ARG A 39 -3.67 -9.46 5.63
CA ARG A 39 -3.49 -10.83 5.13
C ARG A 39 -4.62 -11.71 5.63
N ASP A 40 -5.14 -12.53 4.73
CA ASP A 40 -6.03 -13.63 5.09
C ASP A 40 -5.24 -14.73 5.80
N GLU A 41 -5.65 -15.15 6.98
CA GLU A 41 -4.89 -16.08 7.83
C GLU A 41 -4.69 -17.47 7.19
N LYS A 42 -5.66 -17.92 6.36
CA LYS A 42 -5.61 -19.25 5.74
C LYS A 42 -4.85 -19.25 4.42
N SER A 43 -5.14 -18.29 3.55
CA SER A 43 -4.60 -18.25 2.18
C SER A 43 -3.37 -17.37 2.05
N LEU A 44 -3.03 -16.59 3.08
CA LEU A 44 -1.99 -15.56 3.09
C LEU A 44 -2.16 -14.48 2.00
N ARG A 45 -3.33 -14.46 1.34
CA ARG A 45 -3.63 -13.53 0.26
C ARG A 45 -3.86 -12.14 0.85
N PRO A 46 -3.31 -11.09 0.22
CA PRO A 46 -3.67 -9.72 0.57
C PRO A 46 -5.15 -9.47 0.33
N ARG A 47 -5.83 -8.82 1.28
CA ARG A 47 -7.24 -8.42 1.21
C ARG A 47 -7.35 -6.95 1.59
N VAL A 48 -8.11 -6.17 0.82
CA VAL A 48 -8.39 -4.78 1.17
C VAL A 48 -9.21 -4.71 2.45
N ASN A 49 -8.90 -3.76 3.32
CA ASN A 49 -9.76 -3.43 4.45
C ASN A 49 -10.94 -2.59 3.99
N LYS A 50 -12.07 -2.74 4.70
CA LYS A 50 -13.20 -1.83 4.51
C LYS A 50 -12.80 -0.46 5.05
N LEU A 51 -13.07 0.58 4.27
CA LEU A 51 -12.82 1.96 4.64
C LEU A 51 -13.42 2.26 6.02
N GLU A 52 -12.64 2.95 6.87
CA GLU A 52 -13.01 3.33 8.24
C GLU A 52 -13.27 2.16 9.22
N SER A 53 -13.00 0.92 8.82
CA SER A 53 -13.01 -0.21 9.76
C SER A 53 -11.93 -0.05 10.83
N ARG A 54 -12.09 -0.73 11.97
CA ARG A 54 -11.11 -0.71 13.06
C ARG A 54 -9.69 -1.01 12.55
N LEU A 55 -9.53 -2.08 11.78
CA LEU A 55 -8.25 -2.48 11.20
C LEU A 55 -7.70 -1.45 10.21
N ASP A 56 -8.55 -0.84 9.39
CA ASP A 56 -8.13 0.23 8.47
C ASP A 56 -7.55 1.43 9.23
N LYS A 57 -8.26 1.88 10.28
CA LYS A 57 -7.83 2.97 11.16
C LYS A 57 -6.52 2.66 11.87
N ASP A 58 -6.42 1.49 12.48
CA ASP A 58 -5.22 1.05 13.21
C ASP A 58 -4.01 1.01 12.27
N GLN A 59 -4.18 0.48 11.06
CA GLN A 59 -3.11 0.42 10.04
C GLN A 59 -2.71 1.78 9.49
N LYS A 60 -3.69 2.64 9.16
CA LYS A 60 -3.43 4.01 8.70
C LYS A 60 -2.68 4.83 9.77
N THR A 61 -3.08 4.70 11.03
CA THR A 61 -2.46 5.40 12.17
C THR A 61 -1.02 4.93 12.41
N THR A 62 -0.74 3.64 12.25
CA THR A 62 0.61 3.07 12.42
C THR A 62 1.48 3.17 11.17
N GLY A 63 0.93 3.64 10.04
CA GLY A 63 1.63 3.71 8.76
C GLY A 63 1.82 2.36 8.06
N ASN A 64 1.17 1.29 8.55
CA ASN A 64 1.29 -0.08 8.07
C ASN A 64 0.17 -0.43 7.07
N PHE A 65 0.21 0.16 5.88
CA PHE A 65 -0.76 -0.08 4.82
C PHE A 65 -0.60 -1.46 4.14
N TYR A 66 0.59 -2.07 4.23
CA TYR A 66 0.91 -3.38 3.66
C TYR A 66 1.71 -4.26 4.63
N TYR A 67 1.19 -5.43 5.01
CA TYR A 67 1.88 -6.37 5.90
C TYR A 67 2.93 -7.24 5.18
N LYS A 68 4.11 -7.32 5.78
CA LYS A 68 5.24 -8.14 5.29
C LYS A 68 5.01 -9.64 5.47
N HIS A 69 4.34 -10.06 6.55
CA HIS A 69 4.16 -11.47 6.93
C HIS A 69 2.75 -11.75 7.42
#